data_AF-A0A9E3K5S0-F1
#
_entry.id   AF-A0A9E3K5S0-F1
#
_cell.length_a   1.000
_cell.length_b   1.000
_cell.length_c   1.000
_cell.angle_alpha   90.00
_cell.angle_beta   90.00
_cell.angle_gamma   90.00
#
_symmetry.space_group_name_H-M   'P 1'
#
loop_
_entity.id
_entity.type
_entity.pdbx_description
1 polymer ?
#
loop_
_entity_poly.entity_id
_entity_poly.type
_entity_poly.pdbx_seq_one_letter_code
_entity_poly.pdbx_strand_id
1 'polypeptide(L)' 'MSFIIVLAALAFLMFAAYRGYSVILFAPVAALGAVLLTDPSAVAPVFSGIFMEKMVGFVKLYFPVFMLGAVFGKV' A
#
# COMPACT_ATOMS: atom_id res chain seq x y z
N MET A 1 -15.89 -1.62 -16.62
CA MET A 1 -14.56 -0.97 -16.64
C MET A 1 -13.79 -1.14 -15.34
N SER A 2 -14.39 -0.88 -14.17
CA SER A 2 -13.72 -1.02 -12.86
C SER A 2 -13.19 -2.44 -12.55
N PHE A 3 -13.92 -3.51 -12.91
CA PHE A 3 -13.52 -4.89 -12.59
C PHE A 3 -12.20 -5.30 -13.24
N ILE A 4 -11.98 -4.93 -14.52
CA ILE A 4 -10.73 -5.24 -15.24
C ILE A 4 -9.56 -4.48 -14.63
N ILE A 5 -9.77 -3.22 -14.23
CA ILE A 5 -8.75 -2.38 -13.60
C ILE A 5 -8.35 -2.95 -12.24
N VAL A 6 -9.31 -3.43 -11.45
CA VAL A 6 -9.04 -4.10 -10.16
C VAL A 6 -8.26 -5.40 -10.36
N LEU A 7 -8.63 -6.22 -11.35
CA LEU A 7 -7.89 -7.45 -11.70
C LEU A 7 -6.45 -7.14 -12.14
N ALA A 8 -6.26 -6.11 -12.96
CA ALA A 8 -4.93 -5.68 -13.40
C ALA A 8 -4.08 -5.16 -12.23
N ALA A 9 -4.65 -4.35 -11.34
CA ALA A 9 -3.98 -3.87 -10.13
C ALA A 9 -3.60 -5.01 -9.17
N LEU A 10 -4.49 -6.00 -9.02
CA LEU A 10 -4.22 -7.19 -8.21
C LEU A 10 -3.10 -8.04 -8.81
N ALA A 11 -3.13 -8.30 -10.12
CA ALA A 11 -2.08 -9.04 -10.81
C ALA A 11 -0.72 -8.33 -10.71
N PHE A 12 -0.70 -7.00 -10.84
CA PHE A 12 0.51 -6.19 -10.67
C PHE A 12 1.07 -6.31 -9.24
N LEU A 13 0.21 -6.23 -8.23
CA LEU A 13 0.59 -6.37 -6.82
C LEU A 13 1.14 -7.77 -6.53
N MET A 14 0.48 -8.82 -7.02
CA MET A 14 0.97 -10.20 -6.91
C MET A 14 2.35 -10.36 -7.56
N PHE A 15 2.54 -9.82 -8.76
CA PHE A 15 3.83 -9.85 -9.45
C PHE A 15 4.94 -9.15 -8.65
N ALA A 16 4.65 -7.97 -8.08
CA ALA A 16 5.58 -7.26 -7.22
C ALA A 16 5.91 -8.05 -5.94
N ALA A 17 4.91 -8.72 -5.34
CA ALA A 17 5.10 -9.56 -4.16
C ALA A 17 6.01 -10.77 -4.45
N TYR A 18 5.82 -11.45 -5.59
CA TYR A 18 6.69 -12.57 -5.99
C TYR A 18 8.15 -12.16 -6.23
N ARG A 19 8.39 -10.90 -6.58
CA ARG A 19 9.74 -10.36 -6.77
C ARG A 19 10.45 -10.02 -5.45
N GLY A 20 9.82 -10.29 -4.30
CA GLY A 20 10.40 -10.04 -2.98
C GLY A 20 10.31 -8.59 -2.53
N TYR A 21 9.55 -7.74 -3.22
CA TYR A 21 9.27 -6.39 -2.75
C TYR A 21 8.28 -6.40 -1.60
N SER A 22 8.41 -5.42 -0.68
CA SER A 22 7.48 -5.28 0.44
C SER A 22 6.07 -4.95 -0.06
N VAL A 23 5.16 -5.91 0.11
CA VAL A 23 3.74 -5.78 -0.26
C VAL A 23 3.10 -4.55 0.40
N ILE A 24 3.54 -4.20 1.61
CA ILE A 24 3.04 -3.06 2.38
C ILE A 24 3.31 -1.74 1.65
N LEU A 25 4.45 -1.62 0.98
CA LEU A 25 4.84 -0.41 0.23
C LEU A 25 4.24 -0.37 -1.17
N PHE A 26 4.08 -1.52 -1.82
CA PHE A 26 3.56 -1.60 -3.18
C PHE A 26 2.03 -1.62 -3.27
N ALA A 27 1.33 -2.01 -2.20
CA ALA A 27 -0.14 -2.03 -2.19
C ALA A 27 -0.77 -0.64 -2.42
N PRO A 28 -0.31 0.46 -1.78
CA PRO A 28 -0.80 1.80 -2.08
C PRO A 28 -0.52 2.22 -3.52
N VAL A 29 0.67 1.91 -4.06
CA VAL A 29 1.04 2.28 -5.44
C VAL A 29 0.12 1.60 -6.46
N ALA A 30 -0.12 0.30 -6.30
CA ALA A 30 -1.01 -0.45 -7.17
C ALA A 30 -2.46 0.07 -7.11
N ALA A 31 -2.94 0.39 -5.92
CA ALA A 31 -4.30 0.88 -5.73
C ALA A 31 -4.49 2.33 -6.19
N LEU A 32 -3.53 3.23 -5.94
CA LEU A 32 -3.58 4.59 -6.48
C LEU A 32 -3.49 4.59 -8.01
N GLY A 33 -2.71 3.69 -8.60
CA GLY A 33 -2.71 3.47 -10.05
C GLY A 33 -4.08 3.03 -10.57
N ALA A 34 -4.78 2.16 -9.84
CA ALA A 34 -6.15 1.76 -10.18
C ALA A 34 -7.13 2.94 -10.08
N VAL A 35 -7.06 3.71 -9.00
CA VAL A 35 -7.92 4.88 -8.76
C VAL A 35 -7.68 5.96 -9.81
N LEU A 36 -6.43 6.24 -10.19
CA LEU A 36 -6.08 7.19 -11.24
C LEU A 36 -6.76 6.84 -12.57
N LEU A 37 -6.83 5.55 -12.91
CA LEU A 37 -7.44 5.07 -14.15
C LEU A 37 -8.98 5.04 -14.11
N THR A 38 -9.59 5.03 -12.93
CA THR A 38 -11.06 5.04 -12.78
C THR A 38 -11.64 6.42 -12.49
N ASP A 39 -11.00 7.18 -11.60
CA ASP A 39 -11.42 8.51 -11.16
C ASP A 39 -10.18 9.30 -10.66
N PRO A 40 -9.58 10.12 -11.53
CA PRO A 40 -8.39 10.91 -11.19
C PRO A 40 -8.61 11.89 -10.03
N SER A 41 -9.84 12.38 -9.83
CA SER A 41 -10.16 13.35 -8.79
C SER A 41 -10.19 12.72 -7.40
N ALA A 42 -10.48 11.42 -7.33
CA ALA A 42 -10.58 10.66 -6.09
C ALA A 42 -9.23 10.15 -5.54
N VAL A 43 -8.12 10.33 -6.28
CA VAL A 43 -6.78 9.84 -5.87
C VAL A 43 -6.36 10.42 -4.52
N ALA A 44 -6.48 11.74 -4.34
CA ALA A 44 -6.08 12.40 -3.09
C ALA A 44 -7.00 12.04 -1.90
N PRO A 45 -8.35 12.05 -2.04
CA PRO A 45 -9.25 11.56 -1.00
C PRO A 45 -9.01 10.10 -0.61
N VAL A 46 -8.79 9.21 -1.58
CA VAL A 46 -8.57 7.78 -1.31
C VAL A 46 -7.21 7.55 -0.64
N PHE A 47 -6.17 8.29 -1.04
CA PHE A 47 -4.86 8.25 -0.41
C PHE A 47 -4.92 8.68 1.06
N SER A 48 -5.45 9.89 1.32
CA SER A 48 -5.47 10.47 2.67
C SER A 48 -6.55 9.86 3.56
N GLY A 49 -7.66 9.38 2.99
CA GLY A 49 -8.72 8.73 3.73
C GLY A 49 -8.39 7.28 4.04
N ILE A 50 -8.43 6.43 3.01
CA ILE A 50 -8.38 4.98 3.20
C ILE A 50 -6.95 4.50 3.49
N PHE A 51 -5.98 4.90 2.66
CA PHE A 51 -4.61 4.38 2.81
C PHE A 51 -3.92 4.90 4.06
N MET A 52 -3.97 6.20 4.32
CA MET A 52 -3.30 6.79 5.47
C MET A 52 -3.89 6.29 6.80
N GLU A 53 -5.21 6.13 6.90
CA GLU A 53 -5.84 5.58 8.10
C GLU A 53 -5.41 4.13 8.37
N LYS A 54 -5.39 3.27 7.34
CA LYS A 54 -4.92 1.89 7.48
C LYS A 54 -3.42 1.80 7.78
N MET A 55 -2.62 2.70 7.20
CA MET A 55 -1.18 2.80 7.48
C MET A 55 -0.92 3.19 8.93
N VAL A 56 -1.64 4.18 9.47
CA VAL A 56 -1.56 4.55 10.89
C VAL A 56 -1.98 3.39 11.79
N GLY A 57 -3.04 2.66 11.42
CA GLY A 57 -3.46 1.45 12.14
C GLY A 57 -2.36 0.38 12.20
N PHE A 58 -1.70 0.13 11.08
CA PHE A 58 -0.57 -0.80 11.01
C PHE A 58 0.62 -0.33 11.87
N VAL A 59 1.03 0.94 11.73
CA VAL A 59 2.13 1.49 12.52
C VAL A 59 1.82 1.38 14.02
N LYS A 60 0.58 1.68 14.43
CA LYS A 60 0.16 1.58 15.83
C LYS A 60 0.29 0.16 16.39
N LEU A 61 -0.06 -0.86 15.61
CA LEU A 61 0.03 -2.27 16.03
C LEU A 61 1.47 -2.77 16.12
N TYR A 62 2.31 -2.36 15.16
CA TYR A 62 3.71 -2.83 15.06
C TYR A 62 4.71 -1.85 15.65
N PHE A 63 4.25 -0.80 16.33
CA PHE A 63 5.12 0.26 16.87
C PHE A 63 6.26 -0.29 17.74
N PRO A 64 6.04 -1.24 18.68
CA PRO A 64 7.14 -1.81 19.45
C PRO A 64 8.17 -2.54 18.59
N VAL A 65 7.72 -3.25 17.55
CA VAL A 65 8.62 -3.95 16.61
C VAL A 65 9.45 -2.95 15.82
N PHE A 66 8.85 -1.85 15.36
CA PHE A 66 9.57 -0.75 14.70
C PHE A 66 10.59 -0.08 15.63
N MET A 67 10.25 0.17 16.89
CA MET A 67 11.18 0.73 17.87
C MET A 67 12.36 -0.20 18.14
N LEU A 68 12.10 -1.50 18.33
CA LEU A 68 13.16 -2.50 18.51
C LEU A 68 14.07 -2.56 17.28
N GLY A 69 13.50 -2.56 16.07
CA GLY A 69 14.26 -2.49 14.83
C GLY A 69 15.09 -1.20 14.69
N ALA A 70 14.56 -0.04 15.08
CA ALA A 70 15.28 1.24 15.01
C ALA A 70 16.43 1.34 16.02
N VAL A 71 16.26 0.78 17.22
CA VAL A 71 17.28 0.81 18.28
C VAL A 71 18.37 -0.24 18.05
N PHE A 72 17.99 -1.46 17.61
CA PHE A 72 18.91 -2.60 17.53
C PHE A 72 19.26 -3.04 16.11
N GLY A 73 18.65 -2.48 15.08
CA GLY A 73 18.86 -2.89 13.68
C GLY A 73 20.19 -2.43 13.06
N LYS A 74 21.03 -1.71 13.80
CA LYS A 74 22.38 -1.33 13.38
C LYS A 74 23.40 -2.33 13.93
N VAL A 75 23.43 -3.53 13.37
CA VAL A 75 24.57 -4.47 13.46
C VAL A 75 25.02 -4.82 12.05
#